data_AF-A0A6J8D049-F1
#
_entry.id   AF-A0A6J8D049-F1
#
_cell.length_a   1.000
_cell.length_b   1.000
_cell.length_c   1.000
_cell.angle_alpha   90.00
_cell.angle_beta   90.00
_cell.angle_gamma   90.00
#
_symmetry.space_group_name_H-M   'P 1'
#
loop_
_entity.id
_entity.type
_entity.pdbx_description
1 polymer ?
#
loop_
_entity_poly.entity_id
_entity_poly.type
_entity_poly.pdbx_seq_one_letter_code
_entity_poly.pdbx_strand_id
1 'polypeptide(L)'
;MKQKSSGWPNWCKTEKHRRQYIQDYFEKEGILLDYNKIEKNPGLRALAKLMLNSFLGKFGQRTNLPQVDYVSDPSINFDILTSDHQEVTGSNFVTDKMVEMRWKNKEEFVESSGRTNVVLAAYTTSQARLKLCSYLEKLGQHVLYSDTDSIVFTVKEDEWEPSLGDYLGDLTDETPENKITHFVTGGPKNYAYKLNKPDDRGN
;
A
#
# COMPACT_ATOMS: atom_id res chain seq x y z
N MET A 1 -4.85 2.96 16.42
CA MET A 1 -3.50 3.55 16.44
C MET A 1 -3.31 4.53 15.29
N LYS A 2 -3.35 4.08 14.02
CA LYS A 2 -3.24 4.95 12.83
C LYS A 2 -4.10 6.21 12.89
N GLN A 3 -5.40 6.07 13.17
CA GLN A 3 -6.31 7.22 13.20
C GLN A 3 -5.93 8.23 14.27
N LYS A 4 -5.75 7.76 15.52
CA LYS A 4 -5.35 8.60 16.67
C LYS A 4 -4.06 9.39 16.39
N SER A 5 -3.09 8.77 15.72
CA SER A 5 -1.81 9.40 15.34
C SER A 5 -1.90 10.40 14.17
N SER A 6 -3.06 10.51 13.51
CA SER A 6 -3.29 11.49 12.44
C SER A 6 -3.58 12.88 13.00
N GLY A 7 -3.89 12.97 14.29
CA GLY A 7 -4.37 14.18 14.92
C GLY A 7 -5.86 14.43 14.66
N TRP A 8 -6.29 15.63 15.04
CA TRP A 8 -7.67 16.07 14.92
C TRP A 8 -7.97 16.58 13.50
N PRO A 9 -9.18 16.34 12.97
CA PRO A 9 -9.64 16.99 11.74
C PRO A 9 -9.60 18.53 11.82
N ASN A 10 -9.51 19.20 10.67
CA ASN A 10 -9.40 20.67 10.59
C ASN A 10 -10.59 21.42 11.22
N TRP A 11 -11.77 20.80 11.24
CA TRP A 11 -12.98 21.39 11.83
C TRP A 11 -13.03 21.23 13.37
N CYS A 12 -12.20 20.37 13.97
CA CYS A 12 -12.17 20.09 15.41
C CYS A 12 -11.46 21.18 16.24
N LYS A 13 -12.00 22.41 16.22
CA LYS A 13 -11.43 23.58 16.93
C LYS A 13 -11.85 23.70 18.39
N THR A 14 -13.02 23.17 18.76
CA THR A 14 -13.60 23.28 20.11
C THR A 14 -13.72 21.92 20.78
N GLU A 15 -13.86 21.92 22.11
CA GLU A 15 -14.10 20.70 22.87
C GLU A 15 -15.37 19.96 22.43
N LYS A 16 -16.41 20.71 22.08
CA LYS A 16 -17.65 20.15 21.52
C LYS A 16 -17.37 19.39 20.21
N HIS A 17 -16.58 19.98 19.31
CA HIS A 17 -16.24 19.33 18.04
C HIS A 17 -15.40 18.07 18.25
N ARG A 18 -14.45 18.09 19.21
CA ARG A 18 -13.64 16.91 19.52
C ARG A 18 -14.48 15.75 20.04
N ARG A 19 -15.43 16.02 20.94
CA ARG A 19 -16.35 14.99 21.44
C ARG A 19 -17.27 14.47 20.34
N GLN A 20 -17.78 15.37 19.51
CA GLN A 20 -18.58 15.02 18.35
C GLN A 20 -17.80 14.10 17.40
N TYR A 21 -16.55 14.44 17.07
CA TYR A 21 -15.72 13.59 16.21
C TYR A 21 -15.55 12.16 16.76
N ILE A 22 -15.30 12.01 18.07
CA ILE A 22 -15.16 10.68 18.67
C ILE A 22 -16.48 9.91 18.59
N GLN A 23 -17.60 10.58 18.84
CA GLN A 23 -18.92 9.97 18.77
C GLN A 23 -19.25 9.54 17.33
N ASP A 24 -19.12 10.45 16.37
CA ASP A 24 -19.39 10.19 14.96
C ASP A 24 -18.49 9.08 14.41
N TYR A 25 -17.21 9.04 14.83
CA TYR A 25 -16.29 7.98 14.44
C TYR A 25 -16.69 6.62 15.03
N PHE A 26 -17.19 6.59 16.27
CA PHE A 26 -17.71 5.35 16.86
C PHE A 26 -19.00 4.89 16.17
N GLU A 27 -19.91 5.80 15.87
CA GLU A 27 -21.17 5.49 15.19
C GLU A 27 -20.95 4.98 13.75
N LYS A 28 -20.03 5.60 13.00
CA LYS A 28 -19.74 5.24 11.61
C LYS A 28 -18.84 4.00 11.48
N GLU A 29 -17.79 3.93 12.29
CA GLU A 29 -16.71 2.92 12.14
C GLU A 29 -16.76 1.81 13.20
N GLY A 30 -17.57 1.95 14.26
CA GLY A 30 -17.58 1.03 15.40
C GLY A 30 -16.31 1.08 16.24
N ILE A 31 -15.44 2.09 16.06
CA ILE A 31 -14.14 2.19 16.70
C ILE A 31 -14.13 3.34 17.72
N LEU A 32 -13.97 3.01 18.99
CA LEU A 32 -13.88 4.02 20.04
C LEU A 32 -12.49 4.68 20.05
N LEU A 33 -12.45 5.97 19.72
CA LEU A 33 -11.23 6.75 19.83
C LEU A 33 -10.98 7.20 21.27
N ASP A 34 -9.71 7.25 21.67
CA ASP A 34 -9.30 7.66 23.02
C ASP A 34 -8.89 9.12 22.90
N TYR A 35 -9.68 10.00 23.54
CA TYR A 35 -9.52 11.45 23.46
C TYR A 35 -8.07 11.88 23.74
N ASN A 36 -7.43 11.30 24.76
CA ASN A 36 -6.11 11.71 25.21
C ASN A 36 -4.97 11.22 24.31
N LYS A 37 -5.27 10.33 23.35
CA LYS A 37 -4.28 9.75 22.44
C LYS A 37 -4.40 10.29 21.01
N ILE A 38 -5.37 11.18 20.73
CA ILE A 38 -5.50 11.81 19.43
C ILE A 38 -4.51 12.98 19.36
N GLU A 39 -3.39 12.74 18.69
CA GLU A 39 -2.31 13.69 18.53
C GLU A 39 -1.59 13.41 17.20
N LYS A 40 -1.19 14.47 16.50
CA LYS A 40 -0.45 14.34 15.24
C LYS A 40 0.95 13.79 15.53
N ASN A 41 1.17 12.52 15.19
CA ASN A 41 2.45 11.85 15.33
C ASN A 41 2.81 11.15 14.01
N PRO A 42 3.60 11.80 13.13
CA PRO A 42 3.95 11.26 11.82
C PRO A 42 4.66 9.90 11.88
N GLY A 43 5.57 9.71 12.83
CA GLY A 43 6.32 8.46 13.00
C GLY A 43 5.43 7.29 13.41
N LEU A 44 4.59 7.49 14.43
CA LEU A 44 3.64 6.47 14.88
C LEU A 44 2.58 6.16 13.83
N ARG A 45 2.12 7.20 13.10
CA ARG A 45 1.21 7.01 11.96
C ARG A 45 1.85 6.17 10.87
N ALA A 46 3.10 6.45 10.51
CA ALA A 46 3.85 5.69 9.51
C ALA A 46 4.03 4.23 9.94
N LEU A 47 4.42 3.97 11.19
CA LEU A 47 4.54 2.62 11.73
C LEU A 47 3.19 1.88 11.72
N ALA A 48 2.12 2.54 12.18
CA ALA A 48 0.78 1.95 12.17
C ALA A 48 0.30 1.63 10.75
N LYS A 49 0.58 2.51 9.78
CA LYS A 49 0.27 2.27 8.36
C LYS A 49 1.07 1.09 7.81
N LEU A 50 2.38 1.03 8.12
CA LEU A 50 3.26 -0.06 7.72
C LEU A 50 2.76 -1.41 8.24
N MET A 51 2.40 -1.49 9.53
CA MET A 51 1.88 -2.73 10.13
C MET A 51 0.60 -3.21 9.43
N LEU A 52 -0.36 -2.31 9.18
CA LEU A 52 -1.62 -2.65 8.51
C LEU A 52 -1.39 -3.14 7.07
N ASN A 53 -0.55 -2.43 6.31
CA ASN A 53 -0.26 -2.79 4.92
C ASN A 53 0.54 -4.11 4.83
N SER A 54 1.51 -4.30 5.73
CA SER A 54 2.30 -5.55 5.80
C SER A 54 1.43 -6.75 6.20
N PHE A 55 0.45 -6.55 7.09
CA PHE A 55 -0.48 -7.60 7.48
C PHE A 55 -1.31 -8.09 6.28
N LEU A 56 -1.84 -7.15 5.48
CA LEU A 56 -2.53 -7.51 4.23
C LEU A 56 -1.60 -8.22 3.24
N GLY A 57 -0.39 -7.69 3.05
CA GLY A 57 0.61 -8.32 2.17
C GLY A 57 0.99 -9.73 2.60
N LYS A 58 0.97 -10.01 3.91
CA LYS A 58 1.27 -11.34 4.45
C LYS A 58 0.26 -12.39 4.00
N PHE A 59 -1.02 -12.04 3.86
CA PHE A 59 -2.03 -12.99 3.38
C PHE A 59 -1.76 -13.47 1.96
N GLY A 60 -1.22 -12.62 1.10
CA GLY A 60 -0.87 -12.94 -0.30
C GLY A 60 0.58 -13.35 -0.52
N GLN A 61 1.37 -13.57 0.55
CA GLN A 61 2.79 -13.86 0.40
C GLN A 61 3.01 -15.23 -0.25
N ARG A 62 3.78 -15.26 -1.34
CA ARG A 62 4.30 -16.50 -1.93
C ARG A 62 5.26 -17.18 -0.96
N THR A 63 4.99 -18.44 -0.63
CA THR A 63 5.77 -19.23 0.34
C THR A 63 7.05 -19.80 -0.26
N ASN A 64 7.03 -20.15 -1.56
CA ASN A 64 8.17 -20.71 -2.26
C ASN A 64 8.87 -19.65 -3.12
N LEU A 65 9.79 -18.91 -2.50
CA LEU A 65 10.65 -17.93 -3.17
C LEU A 65 12.02 -18.56 -3.47
N PRO A 66 12.64 -18.26 -4.62
CA PRO A 66 14.01 -18.68 -4.89
C PRO A 66 14.95 -18.23 -3.77
N GLN A 67 15.74 -19.17 -3.27
CA GLN A 67 16.83 -18.97 -2.33
C GLN A 67 18.16 -18.91 -3.08
N VAL A 68 19.14 -18.26 -2.47
CA VAL A 68 20.49 -18.13 -3.02
C VAL A 68 21.48 -18.54 -1.96
N ASP A 69 22.28 -19.56 -2.26
CA ASP A 69 23.38 -20.00 -1.40
C ASP A 69 24.72 -19.83 -2.11
N TYR A 70 25.74 -19.42 -1.35
CA TYR A 70 27.11 -19.34 -1.83
C TYR A 70 27.88 -20.54 -1.28
N VAL A 71 28.19 -21.48 -2.16
CA VAL A 71 28.73 -22.77 -1.79
C VAL A 71 30.17 -22.88 -2.28
N SER A 72 31.10 -23.15 -1.36
CA SER A 72 32.50 -23.43 -1.67
C SER A 72 32.87 -24.91 -1.56
N ASP A 73 32.06 -25.69 -0.84
CA ASP A 73 32.24 -27.13 -0.70
C ASP A 73 31.56 -27.87 -1.87
N PRO A 74 32.30 -28.63 -2.69
CA PRO A 74 31.71 -29.41 -3.77
C PRO A 74 30.64 -30.39 -3.31
N SER A 75 30.76 -30.97 -2.10
CA SER A 75 29.77 -31.94 -1.60
C SER A 75 28.39 -31.31 -1.43
N ILE A 76 28.32 -30.15 -0.77
CA ILE A 76 27.08 -29.37 -0.59
C ILE A 76 26.49 -28.96 -1.96
N ASN A 77 27.35 -28.62 -2.93
CA ASN A 77 26.89 -28.29 -4.27
C ASN A 77 26.22 -29.51 -4.95
N PHE A 78 26.84 -30.68 -4.87
CA PHE A 78 26.25 -31.91 -5.40
C PHE A 78 24.95 -32.27 -4.69
N ASP A 79 24.89 -32.15 -3.35
CA ASP A 79 23.68 -32.45 -2.58
C ASP A 79 22.48 -31.59 -3.03
N ILE A 80 22.71 -30.30 -3.29
CA ILE A 80 21.68 -29.38 -3.80
C ILE A 80 21.28 -29.75 -5.23
N LEU A 81 22.25 -30.05 -6.11
CA LEU A 81 22.01 -30.43 -7.50
C LEU A 81 21.23 -31.74 -7.65
N THR A 82 21.47 -32.71 -6.78
CA THR A 82 20.83 -34.02 -6.82
C THR A 82 19.65 -34.15 -5.85
N SER A 83 19.22 -33.06 -5.22
CA SER A 83 18.14 -33.08 -4.24
C SER A 83 16.80 -33.48 -4.88
N ASP A 84 16.11 -34.44 -4.25
CA ASP A 84 14.74 -34.76 -4.61
C ASP A 84 13.76 -33.68 -4.15
N HIS A 85 14.13 -32.85 -3.17
CA HIS A 85 13.28 -31.80 -2.61
C HIS A 85 13.45 -30.43 -3.28
N GLN A 86 14.68 -30.11 -3.69
CA GLN A 86 15.04 -28.80 -4.23
C GLN A 86 15.18 -28.84 -5.76
N GLU A 87 14.83 -27.75 -6.40
CA GLU A 87 14.99 -27.53 -7.84
C GLU A 87 15.97 -26.38 -8.04
N VAL A 88 17.11 -26.66 -8.67
CA VAL A 88 18.10 -25.63 -9.02
C VAL A 88 17.62 -24.88 -10.26
N THR A 89 17.47 -23.56 -10.10
CA THR A 89 17.02 -22.62 -11.13
C THR A 89 18.17 -21.88 -11.81
N GLY A 90 19.37 -21.91 -11.22
CA GLY A 90 20.57 -21.35 -11.82
C GLY A 90 21.80 -21.59 -10.96
N SER A 91 22.97 -21.59 -11.61
CA SER A 91 24.26 -21.66 -10.95
C SER A 91 25.24 -20.72 -11.64
N ASN A 92 26.01 -19.98 -10.85
CA ASN A 92 27.01 -19.03 -11.34
C ASN A 92 28.32 -19.23 -10.57
N PHE A 93 29.43 -19.39 -11.27
CA PHE A 93 30.75 -19.38 -10.64
C PHE A 93 31.11 -17.93 -10.28
N VAL A 94 31.25 -17.66 -8.99
CA VAL A 94 31.64 -16.33 -8.47
C VAL A 94 33.16 -16.23 -8.42
N THR A 95 33.83 -17.33 -8.04
CA THR A 95 35.28 -17.48 -8.05
C THR A 95 35.63 -18.93 -8.37
N ASP A 96 36.92 -19.23 -8.53
CA ASP A 96 37.42 -20.60 -8.74
C ASP A 96 37.07 -21.58 -7.61
N LYS A 97 36.63 -21.08 -6.44
CA LYS A 97 36.29 -21.89 -5.26
C LYS A 97 34.89 -21.64 -4.72
N MET A 98 34.05 -20.89 -5.44
CA MET A 98 32.71 -20.55 -4.95
C MET A 98 31.70 -20.47 -6.07
N VAL A 99 30.58 -21.14 -5.86
CA VAL A 99 29.43 -21.18 -6.75
C VAL A 99 28.24 -20.55 -6.05
N GLU A 100 27.60 -19.58 -6.69
CA GLU A 100 26.27 -19.10 -6.34
C GLU A 100 25.25 -20.08 -6.90
N MET A 101 24.46 -20.69 -6.04
CA MET A 101 23.40 -21.64 -6.38
C MET A 101 22.06 -20.99 -6.08
N ARG A 102 21.20 -20.90 -7.11
CA ARG A 102 19.82 -20.42 -6.96
C ARG A 102 18.86 -21.58 -7.06
N TRP A 103 18.07 -21.81 -6.03
CA TRP A 103 17.16 -22.95 -5.96
C TRP A 103 15.81 -22.57 -5.33
N LYS A 104 14.81 -23.43 -5.49
CA LYS A 104 13.50 -23.33 -4.84
C LYS A 104 13.04 -24.74 -4.45
N ASN A 105 12.10 -24.88 -3.54
CA ASN A 105 11.52 -26.21 -3.27
C ASN A 105 10.66 -26.63 -4.48
N LYS A 106 10.66 -27.92 -4.83
CA LYS A 106 9.68 -28.47 -5.78
C LYS A 106 8.28 -28.36 -5.16
N GLU A 107 7.25 -28.22 -5.99
CA GLU A 107 5.88 -27.90 -5.54
C GLU A 107 5.33 -28.88 -4.48
N GLU A 108 5.66 -30.17 -4.62
CA GLU A 108 5.27 -31.26 -3.72
C GLU A 108 5.85 -31.13 -2.30
N PHE A 109 6.97 -30.40 -2.16
CA PHE A 109 7.68 -30.18 -0.91
C PHE A 109 7.53 -28.75 -0.39
N VAL A 110 6.65 -27.94 -0.99
CA VAL A 110 6.35 -26.60 -0.48
C VAL A 110 5.46 -26.71 0.75
N GLU A 111 5.99 -26.31 1.90
CA GLU A 111 5.19 -26.21 3.11
C GLU A 111 4.14 -25.08 3.00
N SER A 112 2.90 -25.40 3.34
CA SER A 112 1.84 -24.42 3.46
C SER A 112 2.06 -23.54 4.71
N SER A 113 2.00 -22.22 4.56
CA SER A 113 2.09 -21.32 5.70
C SER A 113 0.71 -21.08 6.32
N GLY A 114 0.55 -21.46 7.60
CA GLY A 114 -0.65 -21.14 8.39
C GLY A 114 -0.88 -19.64 8.65
N ARG A 115 0.01 -18.77 8.14
CA ARG A 115 -0.06 -17.30 8.25
C ARG A 115 -0.48 -16.63 6.94
N THR A 116 -0.77 -17.40 5.89
CA THR A 116 -1.17 -16.90 4.57
C THR A 116 -2.63 -17.26 4.27
N ASN A 117 -3.31 -16.43 3.49
CA ASN A 117 -4.66 -16.70 3.02
C ASN A 117 -4.91 -15.93 1.71
N VAL A 118 -4.67 -16.61 0.59
CA VAL A 118 -4.77 -15.99 -0.74
C VAL A 118 -6.19 -15.51 -1.06
N VAL A 119 -7.22 -16.16 -0.51
CA VAL A 119 -8.63 -15.78 -0.72
C VAL A 119 -8.90 -14.43 -0.06
N LEU A 120 -8.45 -14.22 1.18
CA LEU A 120 -8.57 -12.91 1.85
C LEU A 120 -7.81 -11.83 1.09
N ALA A 121 -6.57 -12.10 0.66
CA ALA A 121 -5.77 -11.14 -0.11
C ALA A 121 -6.46 -10.75 -1.43
N ALA A 122 -6.95 -11.73 -2.18
CA ALA A 122 -7.66 -11.52 -3.44
C ALA A 122 -8.97 -10.75 -3.22
N TYR A 123 -9.75 -11.11 -2.20
CA TYR A 123 -11.01 -10.45 -1.88
C TYR A 123 -10.80 -8.98 -1.50
N THR A 124 -9.90 -8.70 -0.55
CA THR A 124 -9.61 -7.32 -0.12
C THR A 124 -9.11 -6.46 -1.28
N THR A 125 -8.22 -7.00 -2.12
CA THR A 125 -7.69 -6.24 -3.27
C THR A 125 -8.77 -6.02 -4.34
N SER A 126 -9.65 -6.99 -4.56
CA SER A 126 -10.78 -6.84 -5.48
C SER A 126 -11.77 -5.78 -5.00
N GLN A 127 -12.09 -5.76 -3.70
CA GLN A 127 -12.95 -4.72 -3.11
C GLN A 127 -12.33 -3.33 -3.22
N ALA A 128 -11.02 -3.19 -2.98
CA ALA A 128 -10.30 -1.94 -3.18
C ALA A 128 -10.37 -1.45 -4.64
N ARG A 129 -10.18 -2.36 -5.61
CA ARG A 129 -10.32 -2.03 -7.04
C ARG A 129 -11.75 -1.63 -7.41
N LEU A 130 -12.76 -2.36 -6.96
CA LEU A 130 -14.17 -2.01 -7.21
C LEU A 130 -14.52 -0.63 -6.64
N LYS A 131 -14.02 -0.32 -5.44
CA LYS A 131 -14.17 1.00 -4.83
C LYS A 131 -13.54 2.08 -5.70
N LEU A 132 -12.30 1.88 -6.17
CA LEU A 132 -11.65 2.81 -7.11
C LEU A 132 -12.46 2.95 -8.41
N CYS A 133 -12.85 1.84 -9.04
CA CYS A 133 -13.66 1.83 -10.26
C CYS A 133 -14.97 2.61 -10.09
N SER A 134 -15.63 2.51 -8.93
CA SER A 134 -16.87 3.25 -8.67
C SER A 134 -16.71 4.78 -8.73
N TYR A 135 -15.50 5.29 -8.48
CA TYR A 135 -15.16 6.71 -8.67
C TYR A 135 -14.80 6.99 -10.13
N LEU A 136 -14.00 6.12 -10.76
CA LEU A 136 -13.58 6.26 -12.16
C LEU A 136 -14.78 6.26 -13.13
N GLU A 137 -15.77 5.40 -12.90
CA GLU A 137 -16.98 5.34 -13.72
C GLU A 137 -17.81 6.63 -13.68
N LYS A 138 -17.87 7.27 -12.50
CA LYS A 138 -18.57 8.55 -12.32
C LYS A 138 -17.79 9.73 -12.90
N LEU A 139 -16.47 9.72 -12.74
CA LEU A 139 -15.58 10.73 -13.29
C LEU A 139 -15.43 10.60 -14.81
N GLY A 140 -15.57 9.41 -15.38
CA GLY A 140 -15.54 9.18 -16.83
C GLY A 140 -14.32 9.81 -17.51
N GLN A 141 -14.58 10.72 -18.45
CA GLN A 141 -13.54 11.38 -19.25
C GLN A 141 -12.70 12.40 -18.47
N HIS A 142 -13.07 12.74 -17.23
CA HIS A 142 -12.32 13.68 -16.39
C HIS A 142 -11.10 13.04 -15.75
N VAL A 143 -10.99 11.71 -15.75
CA VAL A 143 -9.84 11.01 -15.17
C VAL A 143 -8.60 11.21 -16.05
N LEU A 144 -7.54 11.75 -15.44
CA LEU A 144 -6.21 11.89 -16.05
C LEU A 144 -5.29 10.73 -15.68
N TYR A 145 -5.39 10.23 -14.44
CA TYR A 145 -4.55 9.15 -13.92
C TYR A 145 -5.20 8.49 -12.70
N SER A 146 -4.87 7.23 -12.43
CA SER A 146 -5.22 6.55 -11.20
C SER A 146 -4.14 5.54 -10.82
N ASP A 147 -3.82 5.43 -9.54
CA ASP A 147 -2.95 4.37 -9.01
C ASP A 147 -3.45 3.91 -7.65
N THR A 148 -3.84 2.63 -7.58
CA THR A 148 -4.23 1.86 -6.37
C THR A 148 -5.36 2.45 -5.52
N ASP A 149 -5.13 3.62 -4.93
CA ASP A 149 -5.99 4.34 -4.00
C ASP A 149 -6.04 5.87 -4.28
N SER A 150 -5.51 6.32 -5.41
CA SER A 150 -5.47 7.73 -5.83
C SER A 150 -6.06 7.95 -7.23
N ILE A 151 -6.63 9.14 -7.46
CA ILE A 151 -7.16 9.58 -8.75
C ILE A 151 -6.73 11.03 -8.99
N VAL A 152 -6.21 11.31 -10.17
CA VAL A 152 -6.02 12.67 -10.68
C VAL A 152 -7.06 12.92 -11.74
N PHE A 153 -7.83 14.00 -11.61
CA PHE A 153 -8.92 14.32 -12.51
C PHE A 153 -9.03 15.83 -12.77
N THR A 154 -9.68 16.20 -13.88
CA THR A 154 -9.99 17.60 -14.20
C THR A 154 -11.24 18.05 -13.46
N VAL A 155 -11.24 19.27 -12.94
CA VAL A 155 -12.41 19.90 -12.33
C VAL A 155 -13.01 20.92 -13.28
N LYS A 156 -14.32 20.89 -13.50
CA LYS A 156 -15.08 21.93 -14.19
C LYS A 156 -16.29 22.36 -13.37
N GLU A 157 -16.78 23.57 -13.64
CA GLU A 157 -18.02 24.07 -13.02
C GLU A 157 -19.19 23.13 -13.37
N ASP A 158 -20.05 22.88 -12.37
CA ASP A 158 -21.25 22.02 -12.44
C ASP A 158 -21.03 20.51 -12.69
N GLU A 159 -19.79 20.03 -12.65
CA GLU A 159 -19.49 18.59 -12.73
C GLU A 159 -19.44 17.93 -11.34
N TRP A 160 -19.69 16.62 -11.30
CA TRP A 160 -19.65 15.86 -10.05
C TRP A 160 -18.22 15.65 -9.56
N GLU A 161 -17.98 15.95 -8.28
CA GLU A 161 -16.71 15.70 -7.59
C GLU A 161 -16.85 14.61 -6.52
N PRO A 162 -15.83 13.76 -6.31
CA PRO A 162 -15.83 12.79 -5.22
C PRO A 162 -15.88 13.49 -3.85
N SER A 163 -16.79 13.03 -2.99
CA SER A 163 -16.89 13.54 -1.62
C SER A 163 -15.64 13.19 -0.80
N LEU A 164 -15.07 14.20 -0.13
CA LEU A 164 -13.99 14.02 0.82
C LEU A 164 -14.52 13.71 2.23
N GLY A 165 -13.69 13.10 3.08
CA GLY A 165 -14.06 12.81 4.46
C GLY A 165 -12.89 12.46 5.38
N ASP A 166 -13.17 12.44 6.68
CA ASP A 166 -12.18 12.21 7.74
C ASP A 166 -12.21 10.76 8.30
N TYR A 167 -13.00 9.88 7.69
CA TYR A 167 -13.24 8.52 8.18
C TYR A 167 -12.55 7.46 7.33
N LEU A 168 -12.68 6.19 7.72
CA LEU A 168 -11.90 5.12 7.10
C LEU A 168 -12.42 4.84 5.68
N GLY A 169 -11.52 4.96 4.70
CA GLY A 169 -11.86 4.70 3.29
C GLY A 169 -12.54 5.87 2.59
N ASP A 170 -12.73 7.00 3.26
CA ASP A 170 -13.08 8.26 2.61
C ASP A 170 -11.88 8.79 1.81
N LEU A 171 -12.15 9.51 0.71
CA LEU A 171 -11.12 10.18 -0.06
C LEU A 171 -10.62 11.42 0.69
N THR A 172 -9.32 11.70 0.54
CA THR A 172 -8.66 12.87 1.14
C THR A 172 -7.99 13.66 0.04
N ASP A 173 -8.10 14.99 0.10
CA ASP A 173 -7.34 15.88 -0.80
C ASP A 173 -5.87 15.87 -0.40
N GLU A 174 -5.00 15.43 -1.32
CA GLU A 174 -3.55 15.39 -1.13
C GLU A 174 -2.87 16.75 -1.35
N THR A 175 -3.53 17.65 -2.07
CA THR A 175 -3.02 18.97 -2.42
C THR A 175 -3.97 20.08 -1.92
N PRO A 176 -4.29 20.08 -0.61
CA PRO A 176 -5.22 21.05 -0.06
C PRO A 176 -4.68 22.46 -0.28
N GLU A 177 -5.56 23.35 -0.78
CA GLU A 177 -5.26 24.77 -1.06
C GLU A 177 -4.24 25.02 -2.19
N ASN A 178 -3.76 23.98 -2.87
CA ASN A 178 -2.75 24.10 -3.92
C ASN A 178 -3.07 23.20 -5.13
N LYS A 179 -3.99 23.68 -5.98
CA LYS A 179 -4.46 22.89 -7.13
C LYS A 179 -3.34 22.62 -8.15
N ILE A 180 -3.40 21.44 -8.75
CA ILE A 180 -2.59 21.08 -9.91
C ILE A 180 -3.04 21.93 -11.12
N THR A 181 -2.11 22.66 -11.72
CA THR A 181 -2.35 23.50 -12.90
C THR A 181 -1.97 22.82 -14.20
N HIS A 182 -0.94 21.97 -14.14
CA HIS A 182 -0.45 21.20 -15.28
C HIS A 182 -0.19 19.77 -14.82
N PHE A 183 -0.63 18.81 -15.63
CA PHE A 183 -0.39 17.40 -15.40
C PHE A 183 0.05 16.75 -16.71
N VAL A 184 1.12 15.96 -16.65
CA VAL A 184 1.62 15.17 -17.78
C VAL A 184 1.89 13.75 -17.31
N THR A 185 1.57 12.77 -18.14
CA THR A 185 1.82 11.36 -17.85
C THR A 185 2.40 10.66 -19.07
N GLY A 186 3.45 9.86 -18.84
CA GLY A 186 4.04 8.94 -19.82
C GLY A 186 3.55 7.49 -19.65
N GLY A 187 2.67 7.24 -18.67
CA GLY A 187 2.13 5.91 -18.38
C GLY A 187 2.11 5.57 -16.88
N PRO A 188 1.89 4.29 -16.55
CA PRO A 188 1.83 3.83 -15.16
C PRO A 188 3.11 4.20 -14.38
N LYS A 189 2.93 4.89 -13.25
CA LYS A 189 4.00 5.35 -12.35
C LYS A 189 5.03 6.28 -12.99
N ASN A 190 4.67 6.93 -14.10
CA ASN A 190 5.50 7.90 -14.78
C ASN A 190 4.68 9.15 -15.12
N TYR A 191 4.68 10.13 -14.23
CA TYR A 191 3.95 11.38 -14.39
C TYR A 191 4.66 12.54 -13.69
N ALA A 192 4.33 13.76 -14.09
CA ALA A 192 4.76 15.00 -13.46
C ALA A 192 3.61 15.99 -13.41
N TYR A 193 3.64 16.89 -12.42
CA TYR A 193 2.63 17.92 -12.26
C TYR A 193 3.23 19.20 -11.71
N LYS A 194 2.53 20.31 -11.95
CA LYS A 194 2.86 21.63 -11.43
C LYS A 194 1.74 22.15 -10.57
N LEU A 195 2.07 22.67 -9.40
CA LEU A 195 1.12 23.27 -8.48
C LEU A 195 0.96 24.77 -8.74
N ASN A 196 -0.13 25.37 -8.26
CA ASN A 196 -0.36 26.81 -8.40
C ASN A 196 0.62 27.63 -7.55
N LYS A 197 1.03 27.10 -6.41
CA LYS A 197 2.09 27.64 -5.55
C LYS A 197 3.23 26.61 -5.47
N PRO A 198 4.51 27.04 -5.48
CA PRO A 198 5.61 26.12 -5.27
C PRO A 198 5.45 25.39 -3.94
N ASP A 199 5.52 24.05 -3.95
CA ASP A 199 5.70 23.29 -2.71
C ASP A 199 7.16 23.31 -2.22
N ASP A 200 7.43 22.70 -1.06
CA ASP A 200 8.78 22.58 -0.48
C ASP A 200 9.79 21.85 -1.41
N ARG A 201 9.30 21.24 -2.51
CA ARG A 201 10.09 20.53 -3.52
C ARG A 201 10.20 21.30 -4.84
N GLY A 202 9.61 22.50 -4.92
CA GLY A 202 9.67 23.39 -6.07
C GLY A 202 8.71 23.04 -7.22
N ASN A 203 7.69 22.20 -6.97
CA ASN A 203 6.65 21.86 -7.96
C ASN A 203 5.48 22.84 -7.93
#